data_AF-A0AAV7HPR6-F1
#
_entry.id   AF-A0AAV7HPR6-F1
#
_cell.length_a   1.000
_cell.length_b   1.000
_cell.length_c   1.000
_cell.angle_alpha   90.00
_cell.angle_beta   90.00
_cell.angle_gamma   90.00
#
_symmetry.space_group_name_H-M   'P 1'
#
loop_
_entity.id
_entity.type
_entity.pdbx_description
1 polymer ?
#
loop_
_entity_poly.entity_id
_entity_poly.type
_entity_poly.pdbx_seq_one_letter_code
_entity_poly.pdbx_strand_id
1 'polypeptide(L)'
;MSLFLFGRKKNITLERIYVAEEEVLKKINESPEPLSFFYAIAHAGFIKGETTNFDIDPIVGVEASQLYPDVKYITVENFIDQFL
;
A
#
# COMPACT_ATOMS: atom_id res chain seq x y z
N MET A 1 -0.33 -7.65 4.11
CA MET A 1 0.83 -8.00 4.97
C MET A 1 0.97 -7.09 6.19
N SER A 2 0.83 -5.76 6.02
CA SER A 2 0.94 -4.75 7.11
C SER A 2 -0.10 -4.88 8.24
N LEU A 3 -1.38 -5.15 7.94
CA LEU A 3 -2.43 -5.29 8.96
C LEU A 3 -2.19 -6.46 9.92
N PHE A 4 -1.67 -7.59 9.41
CA PHE A 4 -1.32 -8.75 10.24
C PHE A 4 -0.19 -8.42 11.20
N LEU A 5 0.87 -7.74 10.72
CA LEU A 5 2.00 -7.31 11.55
C LEU A 5 1.53 -6.39 12.68
N PHE A 6 0.68 -5.41 12.38
CA PHE A 6 0.14 -4.49 13.38
C PHE A 6 -0.67 -5.22 14.46
N GLY A 7 -1.64 -6.06 14.06
CA GLY A 7 -2.45 -6.85 14.99
C GLY A 7 -1.60 -7.74 15.89
N ARG A 8 -0.60 -8.42 15.31
CA ARG A 8 0.37 -9.24 16.06
C ARG A 8 1.13 -8.41 17.10
N LYS A 9 1.62 -7.22 16.74
CA LYS A 9 2.41 -6.38 17.65
C LYS A 9 1.57 -5.75 18.78
N LYS A 10 0.32 -5.39 18.52
CA LYS A 10 -0.62 -4.91 19.56
C LYS A 10 -1.30 -6.05 20.35
N ASN A 11 -1.08 -7.31 19.98
CA ASN A 11 -1.81 -8.47 20.48
C ASN A 11 -3.34 -8.33 20.37
N ILE A 12 -3.81 -7.80 19.23
CA ILE A 12 -5.23 -7.63 18.91
C ILE A 12 -5.59 -8.32 17.59
N THR A 13 -6.84 -8.76 17.50
CA THR A 13 -7.43 -9.21 16.24
C THR A 13 -8.20 -8.05 15.63
N LEU A 14 -7.78 -7.59 14.45
CA LEU A 14 -8.49 -6.55 13.70
C LEU A 14 -9.72 -7.15 13.01
N GLU A 15 -10.87 -6.51 13.17
CA GLU A 15 -12.06 -6.78 12.35
C GLU A 15 -11.75 -6.45 10.89
N ARG A 16 -12.18 -7.34 9.97
CA ARG A 16 -11.93 -7.18 8.54
C ARG A 16 -13.23 -6.96 7.81
N ILE A 17 -13.26 -5.87 7.05
CA ILE A 17 -14.31 -5.59 6.09
C ILE A 17 -13.70 -5.73 4.70
N TYR A 18 -14.36 -6.51 3.87
CA TYR A 18 -13.97 -6.70 2.47
C TYR A 18 -14.88 -5.86 1.60
N VAL A 19 -14.29 -5.05 0.73
CA VAL A 19 -14.98 -4.10 -0.13
C VAL A 19 -14.73 -4.52 -1.57
N ALA A 20 -15.80 -4.65 -2.36
CA ALA A 20 -15.71 -5.01 -3.78
C ALA A 20 -15.16 -3.84 -4.62
N GLU A 21 -14.52 -4.13 -5.75
CA GLU A 21 -13.93 -3.10 -6.62
C GLU A 21 -15.00 -2.11 -7.11
N GLU A 22 -16.19 -2.60 -7.45
CA GLU A 22 -17.31 -1.78 -7.93
C GLU A 22 -17.75 -0.74 -6.90
N GLU A 23 -17.70 -1.08 -5.60
CA GLU A 23 -18.03 -0.14 -4.53
C GLU A 23 -16.97 0.95 -4.41
N VAL A 24 -15.69 0.60 -4.61
CA VAL A 24 -14.59 1.59 -4.62
C VAL A 24 -14.73 2.51 -5.83
N LEU A 25 -15.02 1.99 -7.02
CA LEU A 25 -15.27 2.80 -8.22
C LEU A 25 -16.45 3.76 -8.04
N LYS A 26 -17.51 3.31 -7.36
CA LYS A 26 -18.63 4.19 -6.99
C LYS A 26 -18.17 5.31 -6.06
N LYS A 27 -17.37 5.00 -5.03
CA LYS A 27 -16.81 6.00 -4.11
C LYS A 27 -15.91 7.01 -4.83
N ILE A 28 -15.13 6.59 -5.83
CA ILE A 28 -14.34 7.50 -6.65
C ILE A 28 -15.25 8.50 -7.38
N ASN A 29 -16.31 8.02 -8.04
CA ASN A 29 -17.18 8.90 -8.84
C ASN A 29 -18.09 9.81 -7.99
N GLU A 30 -18.50 9.36 -6.80
CA GLU A 30 -19.53 10.04 -6.00
C GLU A 30 -18.98 10.86 -4.83
N SER A 31 -17.71 10.64 -4.42
CA SER A 31 -17.14 11.39 -3.31
C SER A 31 -16.70 12.79 -3.73
N PRO A 32 -16.82 13.80 -2.85
CA PRO A 32 -16.28 15.13 -3.12
C PRO A 32 -14.74 15.11 -3.12
N GLU A 33 -14.12 16.09 -3.77
CA GLU A 33 -12.67 16.29 -3.66
C GLU A 33 -12.30 16.81 -2.26
N PRO A 34 -11.15 16.39 -1.69
CA PRO A 34 -10.10 15.54 -2.28
C PRO A 34 -10.31 14.03 -2.10
N LEU A 35 -11.47 13.60 -1.57
CA LEU A 35 -11.69 12.22 -1.16
C LEU A 35 -11.77 11.26 -2.36
N SER A 36 -12.38 11.70 -3.46
CA SER A 36 -12.37 10.97 -4.74
C SER A 36 -10.94 10.60 -5.17
N PHE A 37 -10.04 11.58 -5.15
CA PHE A 37 -8.63 11.37 -5.48
C PHE A 37 -7.95 10.33 -4.58
N PHE A 38 -8.19 10.37 -3.27
CA PHE A 38 -7.62 9.35 -2.36
C PHE A 38 -8.17 7.95 -2.62
N TYR A 39 -9.46 7.82 -2.97
CA TYR A 39 -10.00 6.52 -3.37
C TYR A 39 -9.38 6.03 -4.68
N ALA A 40 -9.09 6.92 -5.63
CA ALA A 40 -8.42 6.56 -6.87
C ALA A 40 -6.99 6.05 -6.63
N ILE A 41 -6.20 6.73 -5.77
CA ILE A 41 -4.87 6.24 -5.36
C ILE A 41 -4.96 4.87 -4.67
N ALA A 42 -5.91 4.70 -3.74
CA ALA A 42 -6.09 3.44 -3.04
C ALA A 42 -6.49 2.31 -4.00
N HIS A 43 -7.34 2.58 -4.99
CA HIS A 43 -7.74 1.63 -6.01
C HIS A 43 -6.55 1.20 -6.88
N ALA A 44 -5.76 2.16 -7.38
CA ALA A 44 -4.54 1.89 -8.13
C ALA A 44 -3.54 1.03 -7.34
N GLY A 45 -3.29 1.38 -6.08
CA GLY A 45 -2.33 0.68 -5.22
C GLY A 45 -2.79 -0.69 -4.73
N PHE A 46 -4.01 -0.80 -4.19
CA PHE A 46 -4.46 -2.01 -3.48
C PHE A 46 -5.30 -2.97 -4.33
N ILE A 47 -5.92 -2.50 -5.42
CA ILE A 47 -6.77 -3.34 -6.28
C ILE A 47 -6.06 -3.63 -7.61
N LYS A 48 -5.59 -2.59 -8.31
CA LYS A 48 -4.84 -2.78 -9.57
C LYS A 48 -3.39 -3.22 -9.36
N GLY A 49 -2.84 -2.96 -8.18
CA GLY A 49 -1.47 -3.35 -7.82
C GLY A 49 -0.41 -2.59 -8.63
N GLU A 50 -0.67 -1.34 -9.01
CA GLU A 50 0.16 -0.58 -9.94
C GLU A 50 1.63 -0.42 -9.50
N THR A 51 1.94 -0.64 -8.23
CA THR A 51 3.32 -0.59 -7.73
C THR A 51 4.13 -1.85 -7.97
N THR A 52 3.49 -2.98 -8.33
CA THR A 52 4.15 -4.30 -8.43
C THR A 52 3.59 -5.19 -9.53
N ASN A 53 2.65 -4.71 -10.36
CA ASN A 53 1.99 -5.51 -11.40
C ASN A 53 2.77 -5.52 -12.74
N PHE A 54 4.00 -5.02 -12.75
CA PHE A 54 4.89 -4.97 -13.91
C PHE A 54 6.33 -5.30 -13.50
N ASP A 55 7.13 -5.74 -14.46
CA ASP A 55 8.57 -5.93 -14.31
C ASP A 55 9.34 -4.67 -14.70
N ILE A 56 10.43 -4.38 -14.00
CA ILE A 56 11.27 -3.22 -14.29
C ILE A 56 12.05 -3.48 -15.60
N ASP A 57 11.78 -2.68 -16.62
CA ASP A 57 12.57 -2.68 -17.86
C ASP A 57 13.94 -2.02 -17.60
N PRO A 58 15.06 -2.76 -17.71
CA PRO A 58 16.39 -2.25 -17.39
C PRO A 58 16.88 -1.15 -18.35
N ILE A 59 16.21 -0.93 -19.49
CA ILE A 59 16.55 0.14 -20.44
C ILE A 59 16.07 1.50 -19.91
N VAL A 60 14.95 1.54 -19.19
CA VAL A 60 14.28 2.79 -18.77
C VAL A 60 14.16 2.93 -17.25
N GLY A 61 14.42 1.88 -16.49
CA GLY A 61 14.27 1.86 -15.04
C GLY A 61 15.31 0.99 -14.34
N VAL A 62 15.50 1.26 -13.06
CA VAL A 62 16.45 0.58 -12.17
C VAL A 62 15.84 0.43 -10.78
N GLU A 63 16.24 -0.60 -10.04
CA GLU A 63 15.76 -0.83 -8.68
C GLU A 63 16.75 -0.21 -7.67
N ALA A 64 16.24 0.66 -6.81
CA ALA A 64 17.08 1.48 -5.93
C ALA A 64 17.83 0.65 -4.87
N SER A 65 17.22 -0.41 -4.32
CA SER A 65 17.87 -1.26 -3.32
C SER A 65 19.04 -2.08 -3.89
N GLN A 66 18.98 -2.44 -5.18
CA GLN A 66 20.09 -3.05 -5.92
C GLN A 66 21.20 -2.06 -6.22
N LEU A 67 20.87 -0.80 -6.53
CA LEU A 67 21.87 0.23 -6.81
C LEU A 67 22.60 0.73 -5.56
N TYR A 68 21.90 0.79 -4.43
CA TYR A 68 22.42 1.32 -3.18
C TYR A 68 22.28 0.31 -2.04
N PRO A 69 22.97 -0.85 -2.12
CA PRO A 69 22.83 -1.93 -1.14
C PRO A 69 23.30 -1.54 0.27
N ASP A 70 24.17 -0.52 0.37
CA ASP A 70 24.69 -0.02 1.64
C ASP A 70 23.70 0.90 2.39
N VAL A 71 22.64 1.36 1.71
CA VAL A 71 21.63 2.23 2.32
C VAL A 71 20.70 1.39 3.20
N LYS A 72 20.74 1.67 4.50
CA LYS A 72 19.86 1.03 5.49
C LYS A 72 18.48 1.66 5.45
N TYR A 73 17.55 1.04 4.72
CA TYR A 73 16.14 1.42 4.74
C TYR A 73 15.44 0.96 6.03
N ILE A 74 14.41 1.70 6.42
CA ILE A 74 13.55 1.32 7.55
C ILE A 74 12.56 0.27 7.05
N THR A 75 12.48 -0.88 7.71
CA THR A 75 11.50 -1.91 7.39
C THR A 75 10.09 -1.48 7.84
N VAL A 76 9.06 -2.03 7.21
CA VAL A 76 7.65 -1.82 7.63
C VAL A 76 7.47 -2.21 9.10
N GLU A 77 8.15 -3.26 9.55
CA GLU A 77 8.08 -3.72 10.93
C GLU A 77 8.63 -2.68 11.92
N ASN A 78 9.82 -2.13 11.65
CA ASN A 78 10.46 -1.12 12.49
C ASN A 78 9.70 0.22 12.45
N PHE A 79 9.09 0.55 11.32
CA PHE A 79 8.28 1.76 11.22
C PHE A 79 7.01 1.65 12.08
N ILE A 80 6.33 0.49 12.07
CA ILE A 80 5.15 0.25 12.90
C ILE A 80 5.46 0.37 14.40
N ASP A 81 6.68 0.01 14.83
CA ASP A 81 7.09 0.13 16.24
C ASP A 81 6.99 1.56 16.79
N GLN A 82 7.02 2.58 15.94
CA GLN A 82 6.86 3.98 16.34
C GLN A 82 5.43 4.33 16.78
N PHE A 83 4.44 3.48 16.45
CA PHE A 83 3.02 3.68 16.73
C PHE A 83 2.47 2.71 17.79
N LEU A 84 3.35 1.90 18.40
CA LEU A 84 2.99 0.95 19.46
C LEU A 84 3.07 1.58 20.83
#